data_AF-A0A3N9NUV3-F1
#
_entry.id   AF-A0A3N9NUV3-F1
#
_cell.length_a   1.000
_cell.length_b   1.000
_cell.length_c   1.000
_cell.angle_alpha   90.00
_cell.angle_beta   90.00
_cell.angle_gamma   90.00
#
_symmetry.space_group_name_H-M   'P 1'
#
loop_
_entity.id
_entity.type
_entity.pdbx_description
1 polymer ?
#
loop_
_entity_poly.entity_id
_entity_poly.type
_entity_poly.pdbx_seq_one_letter_code
_entity_poly.pdbx_strand_id
1 'polypeptide(L)'
;MVGFNKFFIFILLNFLVAFLPESAIYSQTDLKPENGEVLRIQLVTIGPGSDLTSFWGHNAVIVEDTTSGLSYFYNYGLYSFDEDFILNFVKGRLIFHVDAFRTQNAFWYYMDQNRDIRVQTLNLSPEKRLEIAQKLEENIKPENQEYLYHHYKDNCATRVRDLMNQVLNGQLKAKTDSAGDMTLRELTCRFTHNHYIWTWLLMFPMNDSIDKPIQLWDYMFLPSEMEEILRDFQYRNQEGKIVPLVAEENVIFQAEGRETIPDSPPNYFWITLLISIFIAAMVLMAGWLAGTGKRFLYGFVNLIIGLFIGFLGIFLTLLSLFTDHIITYYNEN
;
A
#
# COMPACT_ATOMS: atom_id res chain seq x y z
N MET A 1 28.45 -1.46 -17.79
CA MET A 1 28.89 -1.85 -16.42
C MET A 1 28.90 -0.60 -15.52
N VAL A 2 27.74 0.03 -15.34
CA VAL A 2 27.56 1.32 -14.61
C VAL A 2 26.37 1.24 -13.62
N GLY A 3 25.88 0.03 -13.31
CA GLY A 3 24.54 -0.17 -12.73
C GLY A 3 24.45 -0.50 -11.25
N PHE A 4 25.55 -0.65 -10.50
CA PHE A 4 25.46 -1.17 -9.12
C PHE A 4 25.91 -0.16 -8.04
N ASN A 5 26.91 0.68 -8.33
CA ASN A 5 27.37 1.70 -7.38
C ASN A 5 26.46 2.93 -7.28
N LYS A 6 25.49 3.10 -8.17
CA LYS A 6 24.47 4.16 -8.04
C LYS A 6 23.30 3.76 -7.13
N PHE A 7 23.13 2.48 -6.78
CA PHE A 7 21.93 2.05 -6.04
C PHE A 7 21.91 2.51 -4.57
N PHE A 8 23.06 2.41 -3.87
CA PHE A 8 23.19 2.95 -2.49
C PHE A 8 23.57 4.44 -2.47
N ILE A 9 24.33 4.89 -3.46
CA ILE A 9 24.82 6.28 -3.53
C ILE A 9 23.72 7.23 -4.02
N PHE A 10 22.76 6.80 -4.85
CA PHE A 10 21.66 7.66 -5.31
C PHE A 10 20.56 7.83 -4.25
N ILE A 11 20.42 6.85 -3.34
CA ILE A 11 19.64 6.97 -2.10
C ILE A 11 20.36 7.84 -1.06
N LEU A 12 21.68 8.02 -1.11
CA LEU A 12 22.41 8.86 -0.14
C LEU A 12 22.75 10.28 -0.65
N LEU A 13 22.95 10.49 -1.96
CA LEU A 13 23.38 11.78 -2.52
C LEU A 13 22.25 12.71 -3.01
N ASN A 14 21.01 12.22 -3.14
CA ASN A 14 19.85 13.11 -3.28
C ASN A 14 19.30 13.57 -1.92
N PHE A 15 19.81 13.03 -0.80
CA PHE A 15 19.40 13.41 0.56
C PHE A 15 20.08 14.68 1.09
N LEU A 16 20.97 15.31 0.31
CA LEU A 16 21.75 16.47 0.73
C LEU A 16 21.33 17.79 0.07
N VAL A 17 20.15 17.83 -0.57
CA VAL A 17 19.54 19.07 -1.06
C VAL A 17 18.19 19.25 -0.37
N ALA A 18 18.07 20.36 0.37
CA ALA A 18 16.91 20.86 1.10
C ALA A 18 16.65 20.30 2.51
N PHE A 19 17.58 20.52 3.44
CA PHE A 19 17.20 20.80 4.83
C PHE A 19 16.77 22.26 4.94
N LEU A 20 15.52 22.53 4.60
CA LEU A 20 14.78 23.60 5.23
C LEU A 20 13.77 22.92 6.15
N PRO A 21 13.61 23.37 7.41
CA PRO A 21 12.50 22.92 8.23
C PRO A 21 11.23 23.39 7.53
N GLU A 22 10.59 22.50 6.78
CA GLU A 22 9.23 22.70 6.36
C GLU A 22 8.43 22.64 7.66
N SER A 23 8.18 23.81 8.25
CA SER A 23 7.12 23.95 9.23
C SER A 23 5.91 23.31 8.57
N ALA A 24 5.47 22.15 9.07
CA ALA A 24 4.30 21.47 8.55
C ALA A 24 3.15 22.50 8.60
N ILE A 25 2.84 23.09 7.44
CA ILE A 25 1.69 23.97 7.30
C ILE A 25 0.53 22.99 7.30
N TYR A 26 -0.01 22.72 8.48
CA TYR A 26 -1.25 21.98 8.60
C TYR A 26 -2.30 22.68 7.73
N SER A 27 -2.84 21.95 6.75
CA SER A 27 -3.87 22.48 5.88
C SER A 27 -5.15 22.61 6.70
N GLN A 28 -5.52 23.84 7.05
CA GLN A 28 -6.89 24.09 7.48
C GLN A 28 -7.75 24.16 6.23
N THR A 29 -8.77 23.30 6.15
CA THR A 29 -9.78 23.44 5.10
C THR A 29 -10.70 24.62 5.43
N ASP A 30 -11.21 25.26 4.40
CA ASP A 30 -12.32 26.23 4.53
C ASP A 30 -13.68 25.54 4.68
N LEU A 31 -13.71 24.19 4.74
CA LEU A 31 -14.95 23.43 4.78
C LEU A 31 -15.54 23.48 6.19
N LYS A 32 -16.81 23.88 6.31
CA LYS A 32 -17.56 23.86 7.57
C LYS A 32 -18.77 22.96 7.43
N PRO A 33 -18.63 21.65 7.68
CA PRO A 33 -19.71 20.69 7.45
C PRO A 33 -20.80 20.87 8.52
N GLU A 34 -21.86 21.61 8.16
CA GLU A 34 -23.03 21.87 9.01
C GLU A 34 -24.32 21.25 8.44
N ASN A 35 -24.40 21.04 7.13
CA ASN A 35 -25.57 20.50 6.46
C ASN A 35 -25.19 19.41 5.46
N GLY A 36 -25.55 18.17 5.75
CA GLY A 36 -25.27 17.03 4.88
C GLY A 36 -26.01 17.02 3.55
N GLU A 37 -27.08 17.80 3.38
CA GLU A 37 -27.86 17.85 2.13
C GLU A 37 -27.03 18.34 0.96
N VAL A 38 -26.18 19.34 1.22
CA VAL A 38 -25.35 20.00 0.21
C VAL A 38 -24.00 19.32 0.00
N LEU A 39 -23.66 18.32 0.82
CA LEU A 39 -22.38 17.63 0.72
C LEU A 39 -22.45 16.49 -0.29
N ARG A 40 -21.37 16.25 -1.02
CA ARG A 40 -21.17 15.04 -1.81
C ARG A 40 -19.92 14.34 -1.29
N ILE A 41 -20.07 13.05 -0.99
CA ILE A 41 -18.98 12.20 -0.52
C ILE A 41 -18.62 11.25 -1.65
N GLN A 42 -17.33 11.16 -1.97
CA GLN A 42 -16.86 10.29 -3.05
C GLN A 42 -15.63 9.51 -2.59
N LEU A 43 -15.59 8.22 -2.88
CA LEU A 43 -14.36 7.44 -2.78
C LEU A 43 -13.53 7.71 -4.03
N VAL A 44 -12.24 7.97 -3.86
CA VAL A 44 -11.28 8.04 -4.96
C VAL A 44 -10.36 6.84 -4.88
N THR A 45 -10.17 6.18 -6.02
CA THR A 45 -9.17 5.13 -6.20
C THR A 45 -8.14 5.60 -7.22
N ILE A 46 -6.90 5.70 -6.76
CA ILE A 46 -5.75 6.01 -7.58
C ILE A 46 -5.05 4.70 -7.94
N GLY A 47 -4.82 4.46 -9.24
CA GLY A 47 -4.14 3.27 -9.73
C GLY A 47 -2.67 3.17 -9.30
N PRO A 48 -2.01 2.02 -9.55
CA PRO A 48 -0.58 1.82 -9.27
C PRO A 48 0.33 2.89 -9.87
N GLY A 49 1.37 3.29 -9.13
CA GLY A 49 2.43 4.17 -9.60
C GLY A 49 3.70 3.41 -10.01
N SER A 50 4.79 4.15 -10.24
CA SER A 50 6.05 3.59 -10.81
C SER A 50 7.10 3.26 -9.75
N ASP A 51 6.95 3.80 -8.55
CA ASP A 51 7.84 3.59 -7.41
C ASP A 51 7.23 2.58 -6.43
N LEU A 52 8.09 2.00 -5.59
CA LEU A 52 7.70 0.94 -4.66
C LEU A 52 6.58 1.37 -3.70
N THR A 53 6.52 2.63 -3.28
CA THR A 53 5.51 3.10 -2.33
C THR A 53 4.14 3.30 -2.96
N SER A 54 4.05 3.33 -4.29
CA SER A 54 2.81 3.51 -5.05
C SER A 54 2.33 2.27 -5.80
N PHE A 55 3.03 1.12 -5.71
CA PHE A 55 2.67 -0.11 -6.41
C PHE A 55 1.24 -0.58 -6.16
N TRP A 56 0.71 -0.42 -4.94
CA TRP A 56 -0.62 -0.91 -4.57
C TRP A 56 -1.75 0.09 -4.82
N GLY A 57 -1.45 1.26 -5.38
CA GLY A 57 -2.45 2.32 -5.56
C GLY A 57 -2.67 3.14 -4.30
N HIS A 58 -3.75 3.91 -4.25
CA HIS A 58 -4.12 4.72 -3.10
C HIS A 58 -5.63 4.97 -3.04
N ASN A 59 -6.22 5.01 -1.83
CA ASN A 59 -7.58 5.52 -1.63
C ASN A 59 -7.58 6.85 -0.89
N ALA A 60 -8.56 7.67 -1.23
CA ALA A 60 -8.87 8.91 -0.55
C ALA A 60 -10.38 9.16 -0.56
N VAL A 61 -10.83 10.13 0.24
CA VAL A 61 -12.23 10.56 0.24
C VAL A 61 -12.29 12.01 -0.23
N ILE A 62 -13.21 12.32 -1.13
CA ILE A 62 -13.57 13.70 -1.46
C ILE A 62 -14.80 14.10 -0.66
N VAL A 63 -14.75 15.29 -0.09
CA VAL A 63 -15.92 16.03 0.39
C VAL A 63 -16.08 17.28 -0.45
N GLU A 64 -17.20 17.38 -1.16
CA GLU A 64 -17.58 18.54 -1.96
C GLU A 64 -18.82 19.20 -1.35
N ASP A 65 -18.77 20.50 -1.07
CA ASP A 65 -19.95 21.32 -0.83
C ASP A 65 -20.48 21.86 -2.16
N THR A 66 -21.62 21.32 -2.59
CA THR A 66 -22.25 21.63 -3.87
C THR A 66 -22.83 23.05 -3.96
N THR A 67 -22.96 23.77 -2.84
CA THR A 67 -23.43 25.17 -2.84
C THR A 67 -22.29 26.14 -3.07
N SER A 68 -21.16 25.93 -2.38
CA SER A 68 -19.98 26.80 -2.49
C SER A 68 -19.00 26.37 -3.60
N GLY A 69 -19.08 25.11 -4.05
CA GLY A 69 -18.14 24.51 -4.98
C GLY A 69 -16.80 24.12 -4.33
N LEU A 70 -16.68 24.24 -3.01
CA LEU A 70 -15.47 23.84 -2.29
C LEU A 70 -15.37 22.31 -2.29
N SER A 71 -14.24 21.78 -2.75
CA SER A 71 -13.97 20.34 -2.78
C SER A 71 -12.58 20.04 -2.22
N TYR A 72 -12.54 19.13 -1.25
CA TYR A 72 -11.32 18.69 -0.58
C TYR A 72 -11.13 17.18 -0.68
N PHE A 73 -9.89 16.78 -0.94
CA PHE A 73 -9.39 15.42 -1.05
C PHE A 73 -8.63 15.07 0.24
N TYR A 74 -9.18 14.16 1.04
CA TYR A 74 -8.61 13.71 2.31
C TYR A 74 -7.75 12.47 2.07
N ASN A 75 -6.47 12.59 2.37
CA ASN A 75 -5.42 11.65 2.02
C ASN A 75 -4.84 11.00 3.28
N TYR A 76 -5.15 9.72 3.52
CA TYR A 76 -4.58 8.90 4.59
C TYR A 76 -3.28 8.20 4.17
N GLY A 77 -2.34 8.90 3.56
CA GLY A 77 -1.17 8.26 2.94
C GLY A 77 0.11 9.09 3.02
N LEU A 78 0.10 10.17 3.81
CA LEU A 78 1.21 11.08 3.89
C LEU A 78 2.20 10.63 4.96
N TYR A 79 3.47 10.81 4.67
CA TYR A 79 4.56 10.49 5.58
C TYR A 79 5.72 11.45 5.32
N SER A 80 6.52 11.73 6.34
CA SER A 80 7.73 12.55 6.23
C SER A 80 8.98 11.65 6.26
N PHE A 81 9.99 12.05 5.49
CA PHE A 81 11.33 11.48 5.60
C PHE A 81 12.11 12.28 6.64
N ASP A 82 11.91 11.95 7.92
CA ASP A 82 12.74 12.51 9.00
C ASP A 82 14.08 11.75 9.15
N GLU A 83 14.95 12.24 10.04
CA GLU A 83 16.27 11.65 10.29
C GLU A 83 16.19 10.18 10.78
N ASP A 84 15.06 9.80 11.39
CA ASP A 84 14.83 8.47 11.95
C ASP A 84 14.02 7.55 11.02
N PHE A 85 13.59 8.02 9.84
CA PHE A 85 12.70 7.29 8.93
C PHE A 85 13.18 5.87 8.63
N ILE A 86 14.47 5.70 8.31
CA ILE A 86 15.05 4.38 7.99
C ILE A 86 15.04 3.47 9.23
N LEU A 87 15.36 4.01 10.40
CA LEU A 87 15.36 3.25 11.64
C LEU A 87 13.92 2.83 12.02
N ASN A 88 12.97 3.74 11.86
CA ASN A 88 11.55 3.50 12.08
C ASN A 88 10.97 2.52 11.05
N PHE A 89 11.40 2.58 9.79
CA PHE A 89 11.02 1.62 8.75
C PHE A 89 11.46 0.20 9.12
N VAL A 90 12.73 0.02 9.51
CA VAL A 90 13.26 -1.29 9.93
C VAL A 90 12.55 -1.81 11.18
N LYS A 91 12.21 -0.91 12.12
CA LYS A 91 11.46 -1.26 13.32
C LYS A 91 9.97 -1.50 13.07
N GLY A 92 9.43 -1.14 11.91
CA GLY A 92 7.98 -1.18 11.63
C GLY A 92 7.17 -0.12 12.37
N ARG A 93 7.79 1.02 12.66
CA ARG A 93 7.19 2.15 13.38
C ARG A 93 7.02 3.38 12.49
N LEU A 94 6.46 3.18 11.30
CA LEU A 94 6.23 4.29 10.38
C LEU A 94 5.01 5.10 10.83
N ILE A 95 5.22 6.37 11.12
CA ILE A 95 4.14 7.31 11.42
C ILE A 95 3.68 7.93 10.12
N PHE A 96 2.41 7.70 9.80
CA PHE A 96 1.71 8.35 8.70
C PHE A 96 0.78 9.40 9.27
N HIS A 97 0.39 10.35 8.43
CA HIS A 97 -0.64 11.31 8.78
C HIS A 97 -1.70 11.44 7.69
N VAL A 98 -2.86 11.96 8.08
CA VAL A 98 -3.92 12.38 7.18
C VAL A 98 -3.88 13.90 7.01
N ASP A 99 -4.09 14.36 5.78
CA ASP A 99 -4.29 15.78 5.48
C ASP A 99 -5.29 15.96 4.33
N ALA A 100 -5.72 17.20 4.10
CA ALA A 100 -6.69 17.57 3.09
C ALA A 100 -6.13 18.60 2.09
N PHE A 101 -6.34 18.33 0.81
CA PHE A 101 -5.92 19.20 -0.29
C PHE A 101 -7.10 19.60 -1.15
N ARG A 102 -6.98 20.70 -1.90
CA ARG A 102 -7.96 20.99 -2.96
C ARG A 102 -8.00 19.82 -3.96
N THR A 103 -9.18 19.27 -4.20
CA THR A 103 -9.36 18.09 -5.06
C THR A 103 -8.68 18.22 -6.41
N GLN A 104 -8.80 19.40 -7.04
CA GLN A 104 -8.17 19.65 -8.33
C GLN A 104 -6.63 19.55 -8.27
N ASN A 105 -6.01 20.04 -7.18
CA ASN A 105 -4.55 19.96 -7.02
C ASN A 105 -4.11 18.51 -6.83
N ALA A 106 -4.86 17.73 -6.04
CA ALA A 106 -4.60 16.30 -5.87
C ALA A 106 -4.71 15.54 -7.20
N PHE A 107 -5.74 15.84 -8.00
CA PHE A 107 -5.90 15.23 -9.33
C PHE A 107 -4.75 15.59 -10.26
N TRP A 108 -4.35 16.87 -10.35
CA TRP A 108 -3.18 17.27 -11.15
C TRP A 108 -1.91 16.52 -10.74
N TYR A 109 -1.68 16.37 -9.43
CA TYR A 109 -0.55 15.61 -8.92
C TYR A 109 -0.56 14.15 -9.40
N TYR A 110 -1.68 13.44 -9.26
CA TYR A 110 -1.75 12.03 -9.68
C TYR A 110 -1.80 11.84 -11.21
N MET A 111 -2.34 12.81 -11.96
CA MET A 111 -2.27 12.85 -13.43
C MET A 111 -0.83 13.02 -13.92
N ASP A 112 -0.04 13.90 -13.29
CA ASP A 112 1.38 14.09 -13.62
C ASP A 112 2.20 12.81 -13.38
N GLN A 113 1.82 12.02 -12.37
CA GLN A 113 2.36 10.68 -12.13
C GLN A 113 1.86 9.61 -13.12
N ASN A 114 1.01 9.99 -14.07
CA ASN A 114 0.34 9.10 -15.04
C ASN A 114 -0.38 7.94 -14.33
N ARG A 115 -1.17 8.20 -13.29
CA ARG A 115 -1.87 7.17 -12.51
C ARG A 115 -3.37 7.28 -12.74
N ASP A 116 -4.07 6.15 -12.93
CA ASP A 116 -5.52 6.15 -13.08
C ASP A 116 -6.19 6.87 -11.90
N ILE A 117 -7.26 7.61 -12.18
CA ILE A 117 -8.08 8.26 -11.16
C ILE A 117 -9.52 7.87 -11.42
N ARG A 118 -10.08 7.05 -10.54
CA ARG A 118 -11.49 6.61 -10.58
C ARG A 118 -12.20 7.09 -9.33
N VAL A 119 -13.45 7.51 -9.50
CA VAL A 119 -14.25 8.15 -8.45
C VAL A 119 -15.61 7.48 -8.36
N GLN A 120 -15.97 7.03 -7.16
CA GLN A 120 -17.29 6.48 -6.84
C GLN A 120 -18.05 7.46 -5.94
N THR A 121 -19.13 8.06 -6.45
CA THR A 121 -20.01 8.91 -5.65
C THR A 121 -20.89 8.04 -4.75
N LEU A 122 -20.89 8.32 -3.44
CA LEU A 122 -21.58 7.48 -2.47
C LEU A 122 -23.03 7.93 -2.25
N ASN A 123 -23.96 6.99 -2.41
CA ASN A 123 -25.39 7.11 -2.13
C ASN A 123 -25.64 7.01 -0.61
N LEU A 124 -25.40 8.10 0.10
CA LEU A 124 -25.56 8.19 1.55
C LEU A 124 -26.65 9.20 1.94
N SER A 125 -27.33 8.93 3.06
CA SER A 125 -28.28 9.90 3.61
C SER A 125 -27.54 11.18 4.04
N PRO A 126 -28.21 12.34 4.07
CA PRO A 126 -27.62 13.61 4.50
C PRO A 126 -26.89 13.47 5.85
N GLU A 127 -27.47 12.77 6.82
CA GLU A 127 -26.89 12.58 8.15
C GLU A 127 -25.54 11.85 8.08
N LYS A 128 -25.46 10.79 7.26
CA LYS A 128 -24.22 10.02 7.06
C LYS A 128 -23.16 10.82 6.31
N ARG A 129 -23.57 11.63 5.32
CA ARG A 129 -22.66 12.54 4.59
C ARG A 129 -22.04 13.57 5.54
N LEU A 130 -22.87 14.15 6.42
CA LEU A 130 -22.43 15.08 7.45
C LEU A 130 -21.47 14.42 8.44
N GLU A 131 -21.82 13.21 8.93
CA GLU A 131 -20.97 12.46 9.86
C GLU A 131 -19.58 12.16 9.28
N ILE A 132 -19.51 11.73 8.01
CA ILE A 132 -18.23 11.49 7.33
C ILE A 132 -17.42 12.77 7.25
N ALA A 133 -18.02 13.87 6.78
CA ALA A 133 -17.31 15.13 6.62
C ALA A 133 -16.77 15.65 7.96
N GLN A 134 -17.57 15.58 9.03
CA GLN A 134 -17.14 15.99 10.37
C GLN A 134 -16.00 15.12 10.91
N LYS A 135 -16.06 13.79 10.69
CA LYS A 135 -14.97 12.88 11.08
C LYS A 135 -13.69 13.16 10.30
N LEU A 136 -13.78 13.45 9.01
CA LEU A 136 -12.62 13.78 8.19
C LEU A 136 -11.96 15.09 8.64
N GLU A 137 -12.76 16.13 8.92
CA GLU A 137 -12.28 17.39 9.51
C GLU A 137 -11.68 17.20 10.91
N GLU A 138 -12.25 16.33 11.73
CA GLU A 138 -11.68 15.98 13.05
C GLU A 138 -10.33 15.28 12.90
N ASN A 139 -10.20 14.38 11.93
CA ASN A 139 -8.99 13.58 11.75
C ASN A 139 -7.81 14.39 11.26
N ILE A 140 -8.00 15.47 10.49
CA ILE A 140 -6.89 16.33 10.03
C ILE A 140 -6.41 17.33 11.09
N LYS A 141 -6.99 17.32 12.29
CA LYS A 141 -6.51 18.16 13.39
C LYS A 141 -5.12 17.68 13.86
N PRO A 142 -4.24 18.60 14.31
CA PRO A 142 -2.89 18.24 14.74
C PRO A 142 -2.83 17.14 15.79
N GLU A 143 -3.81 17.07 16.69
CA GLU A 143 -3.92 16.05 17.74
C GLU A 143 -4.40 14.67 17.26
N ASN A 144 -4.97 14.56 16.05
CA ASN A 144 -5.62 13.35 15.55
C ASN A 144 -5.03 12.81 14.24
N GLN A 145 -4.22 13.62 13.53
CA GLN A 145 -3.79 13.32 12.17
C GLN A 145 -2.82 12.14 12.07
N GLU A 146 -2.02 11.89 13.11
CA GLU A 146 -0.96 10.88 13.08
C GLU A 146 -1.47 9.49 13.46
N TYR A 147 -0.97 8.48 12.76
CA TYR A 147 -1.25 7.09 13.07
C TYR A 147 -0.07 6.17 12.71
N LEU A 148 -0.01 5.04 13.42
CA LEU A 148 0.99 4.01 13.17
C LEU A 148 0.58 3.16 11.96
N TYR A 149 1.34 3.29 10.88
CA TYR A 149 1.03 2.59 9.64
C TYR A 149 1.29 1.09 9.74
N HIS A 150 0.33 0.31 9.23
CA HIS A 150 0.48 -1.12 9.01
C HIS A 150 -0.09 -1.49 7.65
N HIS A 151 0.75 -2.01 6.75
CA HIS A 151 0.39 -2.27 5.35
C HIS A 151 -0.93 -3.03 5.15
N TYR A 152 -1.21 -4.07 5.94
CA TYR A 152 -2.45 -4.86 5.80
C TYR A 152 -3.63 -4.43 6.70
N LYS A 153 -3.40 -3.61 7.72
CA LYS A 153 -4.37 -3.40 8.82
C LYS A 153 -4.71 -1.94 9.03
N ASP A 154 -3.76 -1.06 8.77
CA ASP A 154 -3.87 0.35 9.09
C ASP A 154 -3.14 1.19 8.02
N ASN A 155 -3.83 1.43 6.90
CA ASN A 155 -3.32 2.11 5.72
C ASN A 155 -4.41 3.05 5.13
N CYS A 156 -4.10 3.70 4.01
CA CYS A 156 -5.03 4.60 3.34
C CYS A 156 -6.41 3.99 3.03
N ALA A 157 -6.46 2.75 2.55
CA ALA A 157 -7.69 2.05 2.22
C ALA A 157 -8.40 1.55 3.48
N THR A 158 -7.70 0.93 4.44
CA THR A 158 -8.34 0.40 5.65
C THR A 158 -8.89 1.51 6.55
N ARG A 159 -8.24 2.67 6.62
CA ARG A 159 -8.77 3.85 7.34
C ARG A 159 -10.09 4.33 6.75
N VAL A 160 -10.17 4.40 5.42
CA VAL A 160 -11.41 4.77 4.72
C VAL A 160 -12.47 3.66 4.89
N ARG A 161 -12.09 2.39 4.74
CA ARG A 161 -12.98 1.23 4.97
C ARG A 161 -13.59 1.25 6.37
N ASP A 162 -12.78 1.48 7.39
CA ASP A 162 -13.20 1.46 8.79
C ASP A 162 -14.12 2.64 9.09
N LEU A 163 -13.82 3.83 8.57
CA LEU A 163 -14.70 5.01 8.61
C LEU A 163 -16.06 4.71 7.95
N MET A 164 -16.05 4.15 6.74
CA MET A 164 -17.27 3.79 6.02
C MET A 164 -18.08 2.75 6.78
N ASN A 165 -17.43 1.71 7.31
CA ASN A 165 -18.10 0.68 8.10
C ASN A 165 -18.72 1.23 9.39
N GLN A 166 -18.03 2.15 10.07
CA GLN A 166 -18.56 2.83 11.25
C GLN A 166 -19.84 3.58 10.91
N VAL A 167 -19.80 4.44 9.88
CA VAL A 167 -20.95 5.25 9.45
C VAL A 167 -22.09 4.36 8.94
N LEU A 168 -21.78 3.19 8.35
CA LEU A 168 -22.76 2.21 7.88
C LEU A 168 -23.26 1.27 9.00
N ASN A 169 -22.92 1.52 10.26
CA ASN A 169 -23.32 0.73 11.43
C ASN A 169 -22.89 -0.74 11.35
N GLY A 170 -21.66 -1.01 10.88
CA GLY A 170 -21.10 -2.37 10.81
C GLY A 170 -21.60 -3.22 9.66
N GLN A 171 -22.52 -2.71 8.82
CA GLN A 171 -23.11 -3.50 7.72
C GLN A 171 -22.09 -3.91 6.66
N LEU A 172 -21.05 -3.09 6.43
CA LEU A 172 -19.99 -3.42 5.47
C LEU A 172 -19.23 -4.67 5.94
N LYS A 173 -18.70 -4.65 7.18
CA LYS A 173 -18.00 -5.80 7.77
C LYS A 173 -18.89 -7.04 7.78
N ALA A 174 -20.15 -6.91 8.20
CA ALA A 174 -21.07 -8.05 8.28
C ALA A 174 -21.35 -8.71 6.91
N LYS A 175 -21.33 -7.94 5.82
CA LYS A 175 -21.55 -8.46 4.46
C LYS A 175 -20.28 -9.01 3.80
N THR A 176 -19.11 -8.52 4.20
CA THR A 176 -17.82 -8.96 3.68
C THR A 176 -17.10 -9.93 4.64
N ASP A 177 -17.84 -10.56 5.56
CA ASP A 177 -17.30 -11.52 6.55
C ASP A 177 -17.07 -12.93 5.95
N SER A 178 -17.47 -13.13 4.69
CA SER A 178 -17.24 -14.36 3.95
C SER A 178 -15.76 -14.56 3.62
N ALA A 179 -15.35 -15.82 3.52
CA ALA A 179 -14.01 -16.18 3.06
C ALA A 179 -13.74 -15.66 1.65
N GLY A 180 -12.57 -15.06 1.45
CA GLY A 180 -12.00 -14.80 0.14
C GLY A 180 -11.33 -16.05 -0.45
N ASP A 181 -10.88 -15.95 -1.69
CA ASP A 181 -10.25 -17.04 -2.46
C ASP A 181 -8.71 -16.97 -2.49
N MET A 182 -8.14 -15.80 -2.23
CA MET A 182 -6.72 -15.49 -2.10
C MET A 182 -6.31 -15.10 -0.66
N THR A 183 -5.04 -15.35 -0.37
CA THR A 183 -4.29 -14.92 0.81
C THR A 183 -3.74 -13.49 0.67
N LEU A 184 -3.22 -12.90 1.75
CA LEU A 184 -2.55 -11.60 1.69
C LEU A 184 -1.33 -11.62 0.76
N ARG A 185 -0.57 -12.72 0.75
CA ARG A 185 0.59 -12.89 -0.14
C ARG A 185 0.20 -12.82 -1.60
N GLU A 186 -0.80 -13.60 -1.99
CA GLU A 186 -1.29 -13.67 -3.36
C GLU A 186 -1.84 -12.33 -3.84
N LEU A 187 -2.66 -11.66 -3.02
CA LEU A 187 -3.16 -10.32 -3.29
C LEU A 187 -2.03 -9.30 -3.48
N THR A 188 -1.03 -9.31 -2.60
CA THR A 188 0.12 -8.39 -2.68
C THR A 188 0.97 -8.65 -3.92
N CYS A 189 1.14 -9.92 -4.30
CA CYS A 189 1.95 -10.32 -5.45
C CYS A 189 1.32 -9.92 -6.79
N ARG A 190 -0.02 -9.82 -6.89
CA ARG A 190 -0.70 -9.32 -8.09
C ARG A 190 -0.18 -7.95 -8.52
N PHE A 191 0.11 -7.06 -7.57
CA PHE A 191 0.57 -5.69 -7.86
C PHE A 191 2.06 -5.59 -8.16
N THR A 192 2.83 -6.66 -7.95
CA THR A 192 4.27 -6.69 -8.22
C THR A 192 4.61 -7.66 -9.36
N HIS A 193 3.62 -8.09 -10.14
CA HIS A 193 3.73 -9.15 -11.14
C HIS A 193 4.81 -8.92 -12.21
N ASN A 194 5.07 -7.66 -12.55
CA ASN A 194 6.11 -7.28 -13.52
C ASN A 194 7.50 -7.11 -12.93
N HIS A 195 7.64 -7.35 -11.63
CA HIS A 195 8.83 -7.01 -10.88
C HIS A 195 9.29 -8.16 -9.99
N TYR A 196 9.71 -9.27 -10.61
CA TYR A 196 10.17 -10.48 -9.90
C TYR A 196 11.13 -10.20 -8.73
N ILE A 197 12.12 -9.32 -8.94
CA ILE A 197 13.10 -8.96 -7.90
C ILE A 197 12.41 -8.26 -6.72
N TRP A 198 11.49 -7.33 -7.00
CA TRP A 198 10.74 -6.65 -5.94
C TRP A 198 9.79 -7.59 -5.23
N THR A 199 9.06 -8.45 -5.95
CA THR A 199 8.23 -9.48 -5.31
C THR A 199 9.09 -10.35 -4.40
N TRP A 200 10.23 -10.84 -4.86
CA TRP A 200 11.11 -11.66 -4.05
C TRP A 200 11.62 -10.91 -2.81
N LEU A 201 12.08 -9.66 -2.95
CA LEU A 201 12.58 -8.85 -1.83
C LEU A 201 11.51 -8.56 -0.78
N LEU A 202 10.26 -8.34 -1.20
CA LEU A 202 9.14 -8.09 -0.30
C LEU A 202 8.67 -9.36 0.39
N MET A 203 8.61 -10.48 -0.34
CA MET A 203 8.04 -11.73 0.13
C MET A 203 9.01 -12.57 0.95
N PHE A 204 10.32 -12.50 0.66
CA PHE A 204 11.38 -13.25 1.34
C PHE A 204 11.41 -13.05 2.87
N PRO A 205 11.27 -11.83 3.41
CA PRO A 205 11.23 -11.63 4.86
C PRO A 205 9.86 -11.89 5.50
N MET A 206 8.82 -12.24 4.75
CA MET A 206 7.47 -12.41 5.32
C MET A 206 7.21 -13.85 5.77
N ASN A 207 6.57 -14.04 6.92
CA ASN A 207 6.23 -15.35 7.50
C ASN A 207 4.86 -15.90 7.01
N ASP A 208 4.51 -17.10 7.47
CA ASP A 208 3.27 -17.83 7.15
C ASP A 208 1.95 -17.08 7.46
N SER A 209 2.00 -15.99 8.22
CA SER A 209 0.79 -15.26 8.63
C SER A 209 0.05 -14.63 7.46
N ILE A 210 0.75 -14.35 6.36
CA ILE A 210 0.19 -13.78 5.14
C ILE A 210 -0.27 -14.84 4.13
N ASP A 211 -0.06 -16.12 4.43
CA ASP A 211 -0.43 -17.29 3.61
C ASP A 211 -1.70 -17.99 4.12
N LYS A 212 -2.40 -17.37 5.06
CA LYS A 212 -3.64 -17.90 5.65
C LYS A 212 -4.86 -17.39 4.88
N PRO A 213 -5.95 -18.18 4.78
CA PRO A 213 -7.21 -17.70 4.23
C PRO A 213 -7.69 -16.44 4.98
N ILE A 214 -8.14 -15.44 4.25
CA ILE A 214 -8.65 -14.18 4.80
C ILE A 214 -10.09 -13.92 4.33
N GLN A 215 -10.74 -12.92 4.92
CA GLN A 215 -12.10 -12.55 4.55
C GLN A 215 -12.10 -11.50 3.44
N LEU A 216 -13.19 -11.34 2.70
CA LEU A 216 -13.33 -10.23 1.73
C LEU A 216 -13.15 -8.86 2.39
N TRP A 217 -13.48 -8.74 3.68
CA TRP A 217 -13.18 -7.56 4.49
C TRP A 217 -11.70 -7.15 4.44
N ASP A 218 -10.81 -8.14 4.46
CA ASP A 218 -9.38 -7.91 4.52
C ASP A 218 -8.84 -7.48 3.16
N TYR A 219 -9.50 -7.83 2.04
CA TYR A 219 -9.09 -7.46 0.67
C TYR A 219 -9.07 -5.94 0.50
N MET A 220 -9.95 -5.24 1.20
CA MET A 220 -10.04 -3.78 1.22
C MET A 220 -8.83 -3.08 1.87
N PHE A 221 -7.73 -3.80 2.18
CA PHE A 221 -6.41 -3.18 2.34
C PHE A 221 -5.84 -2.66 1.01
N LEU A 222 -6.33 -3.18 -0.12
CA LEU A 222 -5.96 -2.78 -1.47
C LEU A 222 -7.02 -1.86 -2.08
N PRO A 223 -6.59 -0.70 -2.59
CA PRO A 223 -7.51 0.30 -3.15
C PRO A 223 -8.44 -0.17 -4.27
N SER A 224 -7.93 -0.93 -5.24
CA SER A 224 -8.78 -1.45 -6.32
C SER A 224 -9.75 -2.53 -5.82
N GLU A 225 -9.35 -3.36 -4.86
CA GLU A 225 -10.26 -4.35 -4.27
C GLU A 225 -11.38 -3.68 -3.48
N MET A 226 -11.08 -2.58 -2.76
CA MET A 226 -12.09 -1.77 -2.09
C MET A 226 -13.07 -1.16 -3.08
N GLU A 227 -12.59 -0.59 -4.19
CA GLU A 227 -13.44 -0.05 -5.26
C GLU A 227 -14.44 -1.10 -5.78
N GLU A 228 -13.95 -2.29 -6.13
CA GLU A 228 -14.78 -3.38 -6.65
C GLU A 228 -15.79 -3.88 -5.61
N ILE A 229 -15.36 -4.09 -4.36
CA ILE A 229 -16.25 -4.54 -3.29
C ILE A 229 -17.35 -3.51 -3.01
N LEU A 230 -17.03 -2.21 -3.01
CA LEU A 230 -18.03 -1.17 -2.78
C LEU A 230 -18.98 -0.97 -3.96
N ARG A 231 -18.53 -1.22 -5.20
CA ARG A 231 -19.37 -1.15 -6.41
C ARG A 231 -20.61 -2.03 -6.28
N ASP A 232 -20.41 -3.26 -5.82
CA ASP A 232 -21.49 -4.26 -5.67
C ASP A 232 -22.18 -4.21 -4.29
N PHE A 233 -21.66 -3.40 -3.37
CA PHE A 233 -22.16 -3.36 -2.01
C PHE A 233 -23.50 -2.63 -1.90
N GLN A 234 -24.45 -3.28 -1.23
CA GLN A 234 -25.75 -2.74 -0.88
C GLN A 234 -25.94 -2.75 0.63
N TYR A 235 -26.55 -1.69 1.17
CA TYR A 235 -26.82 -1.56 2.59
C TYR A 235 -28.28 -1.23 2.87
N ARG A 236 -28.73 -1.51 4.08
CA ARG A 236 -30.04 -1.09 4.57
C ARG A 236 -29.96 0.36 5.05
N ASN A 237 -30.71 1.24 4.40
CA ASN A 237 -30.81 2.64 4.80
C ASN A 237 -31.71 2.82 6.05
N GLN A 238 -31.86 4.06 6.53
CA GLN A 238 -32.68 4.36 7.71
C GLN A 238 -34.17 4.05 7.53
N GLU A 239 -34.67 4.07 6.29
CA GLU A 239 -36.05 3.70 5.93
C GLU A 239 -36.25 2.18 5.85
N GLY A 240 -35.20 1.40 6.07
CA GLY A 240 -35.23 -0.06 5.98
C GLY A 240 -35.13 -0.60 4.55
N LYS A 241 -34.92 0.24 3.53
CA LYS A 241 -34.75 -0.18 2.14
C LYS A 241 -33.32 -0.61 1.86
N ILE A 242 -33.15 -1.64 1.04
CA ILE A 242 -31.84 -2.04 0.51
C ILE A 242 -31.53 -1.14 -0.69
N VAL A 243 -30.39 -0.46 -0.65
CA VAL A 243 -29.93 0.46 -1.69
C VAL A 243 -28.44 0.23 -2.00
N PRO A 244 -27.98 0.45 -3.24
CA PRO A 244 -26.55 0.43 -3.56
C PRO A 244 -25.84 1.56 -2.83
N LEU A 245 -24.62 1.30 -2.35
CA LEU A 245 -23.76 2.32 -1.73
C LEU A 245 -23.16 3.25 -2.79
N VAL A 246 -22.78 2.72 -3.96
CA VAL A 246 -22.25 3.52 -5.06
C VAL A 246 -23.40 4.00 -5.94
N ALA A 247 -23.51 5.32 -6.12
CA ALA A 247 -24.54 5.95 -6.95
C ALA A 247 -24.07 6.10 -8.40
N GLU A 248 -22.80 6.44 -8.59
CA GLU A 248 -22.20 6.81 -9.86
C GLU A 248 -20.70 6.52 -9.82
N GLU A 249 -20.15 6.09 -10.96
CA GLU A 249 -18.72 5.86 -11.15
C GLU A 249 -18.20 6.71 -12.32
N ASN A 250 -17.08 7.38 -12.10
CA ASN A 250 -16.45 8.24 -13.09
C ASN A 250 -14.95 7.95 -13.19
N VAL A 251 -14.46 7.80 -14.43
CA VAL A 251 -13.02 7.77 -14.71
C VAL A 251 -12.57 9.18 -15.01
N ILE A 252 -11.81 9.78 -14.10
CA ILE A 252 -11.29 11.15 -14.22
C ILE A 252 -10.03 11.16 -15.09
N PHE A 253 -9.21 10.12 -14.96
CA PHE A 253 -8.00 9.96 -15.75
C PHE A 253 -7.69 8.48 -15.96
N GLN A 254 -7.31 8.12 -17.17
CA GLN A 254 -6.85 6.77 -17.53
C GLN A 254 -5.36 6.85 -17.84
N ALA A 255 -4.55 6.05 -17.14
CA ALA A 255 -3.11 6.02 -17.34
C ALA A 255 -2.74 5.45 -18.71
N GLU A 256 -1.74 6.05 -19.35
CA GLU A 256 -1.22 5.59 -20.63
C GLU A 256 -0.03 4.65 -20.45
N GLY A 257 -0.05 3.51 -21.16
CA GLY A 257 1.09 2.58 -21.22
C GLY A 257 1.40 1.84 -19.91
N ARG A 258 0.50 1.88 -18.93
CA ARG A 258 0.60 1.05 -17.72
C ARG A 258 -0.07 -0.30 -17.94
N GLU A 259 0.54 -1.34 -17.40
CA GLU A 259 -0.03 -2.67 -17.43
C GLU A 259 -1.17 -2.80 -16.42
N THR A 260 -2.18 -3.59 -16.78
CA THR A 260 -3.30 -3.89 -15.88
C THR A 260 -2.86 -4.84 -14.77
N ILE A 261 -3.44 -4.66 -13.58
CA ILE A 261 -3.24 -5.59 -12.46
C ILE A 261 -3.86 -6.94 -12.87
N PRO A 262 -3.12 -8.06 -12.83
CA PRO A 262 -3.68 -9.36 -13.15
C PRO A 262 -4.67 -9.82 -12.08
N ASP A 263 -5.69 -10.60 -12.50
CA ASP A 263 -6.68 -11.19 -11.59
C ASP A 263 -6.10 -12.30 -10.69
N SER A 264 -4.93 -12.85 -11.05
CA SER A 264 -4.29 -13.94 -10.31
C SER A 264 -2.84 -13.60 -10.03
N PRO A 265 -2.26 -14.11 -8.93
CA PRO A 265 -0.85 -13.87 -8.61
C PRO A 265 0.07 -14.40 -9.72
N PRO A 266 1.22 -13.75 -9.93
CA PRO A 266 2.20 -14.17 -10.92
C PRO A 266 2.72 -15.58 -10.64
N ASN A 267 2.80 -16.42 -11.67
CA ASN A 267 3.43 -17.73 -11.57
C ASN A 267 4.94 -17.62 -11.85
N TYR A 268 5.74 -17.66 -10.80
CA TYR A 268 7.20 -17.60 -10.88
C TYR A 268 7.91 -18.96 -10.96
N PHE A 269 7.18 -20.05 -11.23
CA PHE A 269 7.74 -21.41 -11.22
C PHE A 269 9.02 -21.55 -12.07
N TRP A 270 8.97 -21.11 -13.34
CA TRP A 270 10.09 -21.29 -14.26
C TRP A 270 11.33 -20.49 -13.88
N ILE A 271 11.16 -19.23 -13.48
CA ILE A 271 12.30 -18.40 -13.06
C ILE A 271 12.90 -18.91 -11.76
N THR A 272 12.08 -19.33 -10.80
CA THR A 272 12.54 -19.95 -9.56
C THR A 272 13.27 -21.27 -9.85
N LEU A 273 12.74 -22.12 -10.74
CA LEU A 273 13.40 -23.35 -11.16
C LEU A 273 14.76 -23.09 -11.82
N LEU A 274 14.86 -22.10 -12.72
CA LEU A 274 16.12 -21.73 -13.35
C LEU A 274 17.15 -21.24 -12.32
N ILE A 275 16.72 -20.44 -11.34
CA ILE A 275 17.58 -19.99 -10.24
C ILE A 275 18.02 -21.18 -9.37
N SER A 276 17.12 -22.10 -9.04
CA SER A 276 17.46 -23.31 -8.28
C SER A 276 18.44 -24.20 -9.02
N ILE A 277 18.27 -24.40 -10.33
CA ILE A 277 19.21 -25.14 -11.19
C ILE A 277 20.57 -24.45 -11.21
N PHE A 278 20.60 -23.12 -11.33
CA PHE A 278 21.83 -22.35 -11.31
C PHE A 278 22.58 -22.48 -9.98
N ILE A 279 21.87 -22.37 -8.85
CA ILE A 279 22.44 -22.58 -7.51
C ILE A 279 22.97 -24.01 -7.36
N ALA A 280 22.20 -25.02 -7.79
CA ALA A 280 22.62 -26.41 -7.75
C ALA A 280 23.89 -26.64 -8.60
N ALA A 281 23.97 -26.05 -9.79
CA ALA A 281 25.15 -26.11 -10.64
C ALA A 281 26.36 -25.45 -9.97
N MET A 282 26.18 -24.34 -9.24
CA MET A 282 27.25 -23.71 -8.46
C MET A 282 27.78 -24.59 -7.34
N VAL A 283 26.89 -25.27 -6.61
CA VAL A 283 27.27 -26.22 -5.56
C VAL A 283 28.00 -27.43 -6.15
N LEU A 284 27.51 -27.99 -7.26
CA LEU A 284 28.16 -29.10 -7.96
C LEU A 284 29.54 -28.71 -8.52
N MET A 285 29.65 -27.50 -9.08
CA MET A 285 30.93 -26.96 -9.55
C MET A 285 31.93 -26.80 -8.41
N ALA A 286 31.50 -26.31 -7.25
CA ALA A 286 32.33 -26.23 -6.06
C ALA A 286 32.84 -27.62 -5.62
N GLY A 287 31.95 -28.63 -5.59
CA GLY A 287 32.31 -30.01 -5.28
C GLY A 287 33.31 -30.61 -6.28
N TRP A 288 33.11 -30.39 -7.58
CA TRP A 288 34.04 -30.83 -8.62
C TRP A 288 35.40 -30.15 -8.47
N LEU A 289 35.43 -28.83 -8.26
CA LEU A 289 36.67 -28.06 -8.12
C LEU A 289 37.52 -28.55 -6.94
N ALA A 290 36.91 -29.02 -5.86
CA ALA A 290 37.59 -29.58 -4.70
C ALA A 290 38.54 -30.73 -5.08
N GLY A 291 38.17 -31.55 -6.09
CA GLY A 291 38.97 -32.69 -6.57
C GLY A 291 40.02 -32.35 -7.64
N THR A 292 40.03 -31.13 -8.18
CA THR A 292 40.86 -30.77 -9.36
C THR A 292 42.20 -30.10 -9.04
N GLY A 293 42.50 -29.86 -7.76
CA GLY A 293 43.68 -29.10 -7.34
C GLY A 293 43.58 -27.58 -7.57
N LYS A 294 42.48 -27.08 -8.15
CA LYS A 294 42.19 -25.65 -8.37
C LYS A 294 41.76 -24.92 -7.08
N ARG A 295 42.61 -24.96 -6.05
CA ARG A 295 42.30 -24.49 -4.68
C ARG A 295 41.83 -23.03 -4.62
N PHE A 296 42.42 -22.14 -5.42
CA PHE A 296 42.01 -20.73 -5.46
C PHE A 296 40.58 -20.56 -5.96
N LEU A 297 40.23 -21.17 -7.09
CA LEU A 297 38.88 -21.08 -7.67
C LEU A 297 37.83 -21.72 -6.77
N TYR A 298 38.18 -22.86 -6.15
CA TYR A 298 37.34 -23.49 -5.12
C TYR A 298 37.06 -22.53 -3.95
N GLY A 299 38.11 -21.92 -3.39
CA GLY A 299 37.97 -20.96 -2.29
C GLY A 299 37.14 -19.74 -2.68
N PHE A 300 37.34 -19.21 -3.89
CA PHE A 300 36.59 -18.06 -4.40
C PHE A 300 35.09 -18.37 -4.55
N VAL A 301 34.72 -19.50 -5.14
CA VAL A 301 33.31 -19.90 -5.30
C VAL A 301 32.62 -20.07 -3.93
N ASN A 302 33.28 -20.74 -2.99
CA ASN A 302 32.75 -20.89 -1.63
C ASN A 302 32.64 -19.57 -0.89
N LEU A 303 33.60 -18.65 -1.07
CA LEU A 303 33.52 -17.31 -0.49
C LEU A 303 32.27 -16.57 -0.97
N ILE A 304 31.98 -16.59 -2.28
CA ILE A 304 30.81 -15.91 -2.84
C ILE A 304 29.51 -16.54 -2.31
N ILE A 305 29.39 -17.87 -2.32
CA ILE A 305 28.22 -18.58 -1.79
C ILE A 305 28.04 -18.27 -0.30
N GLY A 306 29.12 -18.35 0.48
CA GLY A 306 29.12 -18.11 1.92
C GLY A 306 28.77 -16.67 2.29
N LEU A 307 29.32 -15.69 1.56
CA LEU A 307 28.97 -14.27 1.76
C LEU A 307 27.49 -14.01 1.45
N PHE A 308 26.97 -14.60 0.38
CA PHE A 308 25.57 -14.41 -0.01
C PHE A 308 24.60 -15.04 1.00
N ILE A 309 24.79 -16.32 1.34
CA ILE A 309 23.94 -17.02 2.32
C ILE A 309 24.11 -16.40 3.71
N GLY A 310 25.34 -16.08 4.11
CA GLY A 310 25.64 -15.44 5.38
C GLY A 310 24.99 -14.06 5.49
N PHE A 311 25.00 -13.27 4.42
CA PHE A 311 24.30 -11.99 4.37
C PHE A 311 22.79 -12.17 4.54
N LEU A 312 22.15 -13.08 3.80
CA LEU A 312 20.72 -13.34 3.94
C LEU A 312 20.35 -13.81 5.36
N GLY A 313 21.16 -14.70 5.94
CA GLY A 313 20.95 -15.20 7.30
C GLY A 313 21.09 -14.09 8.36
N ILE A 314 22.12 -13.25 8.26
CA ILE A 314 22.29 -12.09 9.14
C ILE A 314 21.12 -11.12 8.97
N PHE A 315 20.75 -10.81 7.72
CA PHE A 315 19.63 -9.92 7.40
C PHE A 315 18.32 -10.40 8.03
N LEU A 316 17.94 -11.67 7.83
CA LEU A 316 16.74 -12.25 8.44
C LEU A 316 16.82 -12.30 9.96
N THR A 317 17.99 -12.60 10.53
CA THR A 317 18.19 -12.62 11.98
C THR A 317 18.01 -11.22 12.58
N LEU A 318 18.58 -10.19 11.94
CA LEU A 318 18.43 -8.80 12.38
C LEU A 318 16.97 -8.34 12.27
N LEU A 319 16.29 -8.66 11.17
CA LEU A 319 14.87 -8.37 11.05
C LEU A 319 14.09 -9.05 12.17
N SER A 320 14.25 -10.37 12.35
CA SER A 320 13.50 -11.11 13.36
C SER A 320 13.74 -10.62 14.80
N LEU A 321 14.92 -10.07 15.12
CA LEU A 321 15.25 -9.64 16.48
C LEU A 321 14.92 -8.18 16.78
N PHE A 322 14.89 -7.32 15.76
CA PHE A 322 14.84 -5.86 15.95
C PHE A 322 13.64 -5.18 15.30
N THR A 323 12.75 -5.93 14.65
CA THR A 323 11.53 -5.39 14.04
C THR A 323 10.28 -5.65 14.87
N ASP A 324 9.36 -4.69 14.89
CA ASP A 324 8.00 -4.88 15.39
C ASP A 324 7.02 -5.29 14.27
N HIS A 325 7.51 -5.48 13.04
CA HIS A 325 6.71 -6.07 11.96
C HIS A 325 6.32 -7.51 12.32
N ILE A 326 5.08 -7.69 12.79
CA ILE A 326 4.54 -9.02 13.18
C ILE A 326 4.64 -10.03 12.02
N ILE A 327 4.48 -9.54 10.79
CA ILE A 327 4.56 -10.35 9.56
C ILE A 327 5.98 -10.79 9.19
N THR A 328 7.01 -10.28 9.85
CA THR A 328 8.41 -10.70 9.69
C THR A 328 8.98 -11.23 11.02
N TYR A 329 8.13 -11.48 12.01
CA TYR A 329 8.54 -12.09 13.28
C TYR A 329 8.78 -13.59 13.06
N TYR A 330 9.88 -14.12 13.60
CA TYR A 330 10.43 -15.47 13.38
C TYR A 330 10.83 -15.83 11.94
N ASN A 331 10.33 -15.15 10.91
CA ASN A 331 10.63 -15.40 9.49
C ASN A 331 10.44 -16.87 9.07
N GLU A 332 9.49 -17.57 9.71
CA GLU A 332 9.08 -18.93 9.34
C GLU A 332 8.26 -18.84 8.05
N ASN A 333 8.93 -19.00 6.91
CA ASN A 333 8.31 -19.14 5.58
C ASN A 333 7.78 -20.55 5.35
#